data_AF-A0A949RAL0-F1
#
_entry.id   AF-A0A949RAL0-F1
#
_cell.length_a   1.000
_cell.length_b   1.000
_cell.length_c   1.000
_cell.angle_alpha   90.00
_cell.angle_beta   90.00
_cell.angle_gamma   90.00
#
_symmetry.space_group_name_H-M   'P 1'
#
loop_
_entity.id
_entity.type
_entity.pdbx_description
1 polymer ?
#
loop_
_entity_poly.entity_id
_entity_poly.type
_entity_poly.pdbx_seq_one_letter_code
_entity_poly.pdbx_strand_id
1 'polypeptide(L)'
;MRGEGDGWDLLEAYHEGRLSDAERVMLEERLRTDTALAERLANYRETRRAIEQGFADEQVRAMLKGVEQRGTEDGHRIDHEVRSLLLEVERREAGRSRRSHRLRWAIAAAVTGMLAVGGWWLLRPMDLPRLAAEFGVQEAPLPVFMSAERSSRVVLDEAMQAYDMGHDAEALDLLADLSTSDTVLFYTALVRMRTGQDAAAELDAIIARPGSPYQAKALYHRMILAMRNSDAALAERLWRIQLALPRHPYSERLEALAAETGWKP
;
A
#
# COMPACT_ATOMS: atom_id res chain seq x y z
N MET A 1 -13.53 44.34 18.52
CA MET A 1 -14.06 43.26 17.66
C MET A 1 -13.39 43.41 16.30
N ARG A 2 -12.23 42.75 16.13
CA ARG A 2 -11.47 42.62 14.88
C ARG A 2 -11.43 41.12 14.58
N GLY A 3 -11.66 40.68 13.35
CA GLY A 3 -11.27 39.32 12.96
C GLY A 3 -12.24 38.47 12.15
N GLU A 4 -13.16 39.05 11.36
CA GLU A 4 -13.79 38.29 10.25
C GLU A 4 -13.27 38.72 8.87
N GLY A 5 -12.79 39.96 8.70
CA GLY A 5 -12.20 40.46 7.44
C GLY A 5 -10.83 39.84 7.12
N ASP A 6 -9.94 39.74 8.11
CA ASP A 6 -8.54 39.28 7.92
C ASP A 6 -8.43 37.84 7.39
N GLY A 7 -9.46 37.00 7.61
CA GLY A 7 -9.48 35.62 7.14
C GLY A 7 -9.74 35.48 5.64
N TRP A 8 -10.57 36.36 5.07
CA TRP A 8 -10.92 36.32 3.65
C TRP A 8 -9.79 36.88 2.78
N ASP A 9 -9.18 37.99 3.20
CA ASP A 9 -8.05 38.60 2.51
C ASP A 9 -6.85 37.64 2.43
N LEU A 10 -6.63 36.85 3.48
CA LEU A 10 -5.58 35.84 3.54
C LEU A 10 -5.83 34.67 2.58
N LEU A 11 -7.08 34.17 2.50
CA LEU A 11 -7.45 33.10 1.57
C LEU A 11 -7.43 33.58 0.11
N GLU A 12 -7.82 34.82 -0.13
CA GLU A 12 -7.74 35.45 -1.44
C GLU A 12 -6.28 35.66 -1.87
N ALA A 13 -5.43 36.20 -1.01
CA ALA A 13 -4.00 36.34 -1.28
C ALA A 13 -3.31 34.99 -1.52
N TYR A 14 -3.73 33.94 -0.80
CA TYR A 14 -3.25 32.57 -1.03
C TYR A 14 -3.70 32.03 -2.39
N HIS A 15 -4.96 32.24 -2.76
CA HIS A 15 -5.50 31.79 -4.04
C HIS A 15 -4.86 32.52 -5.23
N GLU A 16 -4.62 33.82 -5.10
CA GLU A 16 -4.02 34.66 -6.14
C GLU A 16 -2.48 34.57 -6.17
N GLY A 17 -1.87 33.78 -5.29
CA GLY A 17 -0.41 33.62 -5.22
C GLY A 17 0.33 34.88 -4.76
N ARG A 18 -0.34 35.77 -4.02
CA ARG A 18 0.22 37.02 -3.49
C ARG A 18 0.89 36.87 -2.12
N LEU A 19 0.81 35.69 -1.50
CA LEU A 19 1.52 35.41 -0.25
C LEU A 19 3.00 35.12 -0.49
N SER A 20 3.85 35.58 0.42
CA SER A 20 5.25 35.17 0.45
C SER A 20 5.37 33.66 0.76
N ASP A 21 6.49 33.04 0.39
CA ASP A 21 6.70 31.61 0.66
C ASP A 21 6.62 31.27 2.15
N ALA A 22 7.05 32.17 3.04
CA ALA A 22 6.97 31.98 4.49
C ALA A 22 5.50 32.02 4.99
N GLU A 23 4.70 32.97 4.52
CA GLU A 23 3.28 33.08 4.87
C GLU A 23 2.46 31.92 4.30
N ARG A 24 2.84 31.44 3.11
CA ARG A 24 2.22 30.28 2.46
C ARG A 24 2.39 29.02 3.31
N VAL A 25 3.61 28.72 3.75
CA VAL A 25 3.89 27.54 4.59
C VAL A 25 3.16 27.61 5.93
N MET A 26 3.11 28.79 6.55
CA MET A 26 2.35 28.98 7.79
C MET A 26 0.85 28.76 7.60
N LEU A 27 0.28 29.19 6.47
CA LEU A 27 -1.13 28.97 6.16
C LEU A 27 -1.41 27.50 5.84
N GLU A 28 -0.54 26.83 5.08
CA GLU A 28 -0.66 25.40 4.76
C GLU A 28 -0.62 24.52 6.03
N GLU A 29 0.22 24.87 7.00
CA GLU A 29 0.28 24.15 8.27
C GLU A 29 -0.98 24.38 9.13
N ARG A 30 -1.54 25.60 9.09
CA ARG A 30 -2.84 25.89 9.70
C ARG A 30 -3.98 25.15 9.02
N LEU A 31 -3.96 25.01 7.69
CA LEU A 31 -4.98 24.26 6.94
C LEU A 31 -4.96 22.76 7.26
N ARG A 32 -3.81 22.20 7.69
CA ARG A 32 -3.72 20.80 8.15
C ARG A 32 -4.34 20.57 9.53
N THR A 33 -4.30 21.59 10.39
CA THR A 33 -4.68 21.47 11.80
C THR A 33 -6.07 22.05 12.08
N ASP A 34 -6.53 23.03 11.31
CA ASP A 34 -7.83 23.69 11.43
C ASP A 34 -8.77 23.28 10.28
N THR A 35 -9.64 22.30 10.56
CA THR A 35 -10.63 21.79 9.60
C THR A 35 -11.63 22.85 9.16
N ALA A 36 -12.00 23.80 10.04
CA ALA A 36 -12.93 24.87 9.71
C ALA A 36 -12.32 25.92 8.77
N LEU A 37 -11.00 26.09 8.78
CA LEU A 37 -10.28 26.91 7.82
C LEU A 37 -10.16 26.21 6.46
N ALA A 38 -9.93 24.89 6.45
CA ALA A 38 -9.88 24.09 5.23
C ALA A 38 -11.21 24.08 4.47
N GLU A 39 -12.33 23.90 5.17
CA GLU A 39 -13.68 23.97 4.59
C GLU A 39 -13.97 25.36 3.99
N ARG A 40 -13.56 26.44 4.68
CA ARG A 40 -13.71 27.81 4.16
C ARG A 40 -12.93 28.03 2.86
N LEU A 41 -11.70 27.50 2.75
CA LEU A 41 -10.93 27.57 1.51
C LEU A 41 -11.59 26.78 0.37
N ALA A 42 -12.17 25.61 0.66
CA ALA A 42 -12.89 24.82 -0.32
C ALA A 42 -14.12 25.57 -0.86
N ASN A 43 -14.95 26.12 0.03
CA ASN A 43 -16.13 26.89 -0.33
C ASN A 43 -15.76 28.16 -1.13
N TYR A 44 -14.66 28.83 -0.76
CA TYR A 44 -14.15 29.99 -1.50
C TYR A 44 -13.79 29.63 -2.96
N ARG A 45 -13.07 28.53 -3.17
CA ARG A 45 -12.67 28.06 -4.51
C ARG A 45 -13.86 27.66 -5.36
N GLU A 46 -14.85 26.99 -4.77
CA GLU A 46 -16.08 26.61 -5.46
C GLU A 46 -16.88 27.84 -5.88
N THR A 47 -17.07 28.80 -4.97
CA THR A 47 -17.78 30.06 -5.24
C THR A 47 -17.08 30.87 -6.34
N ARG A 48 -15.76 31.01 -6.28
CA ARG A 48 -15.00 31.74 -7.31
C ARG A 48 -15.11 31.07 -8.68
N ARG A 49 -15.03 29.73 -8.73
CA ARG A 49 -15.21 28.97 -9.98
C ARG A 49 -16.61 29.14 -10.58
N ALA A 50 -17.66 29.16 -9.75
CA ALA A 50 -19.02 29.40 -10.19
C ALA A 50 -19.20 30.84 -10.73
N ILE A 51 -18.58 31.83 -10.08
CA ILE A 51 -18.58 33.22 -10.52
C ILE A 51 -17.84 33.37 -11.86
N GLU A 52 -16.64 32.80 -12.00
CA GLU A 52 -15.86 32.83 -13.25
C GLU A 52 -16.61 32.18 -14.42
N GLN A 53 -17.29 31.06 -14.18
CA GLN A 53 -18.12 30.39 -15.18
C GLN A 53 -19.35 31.23 -15.55
N GLY A 54 -20.02 31.85 -14.58
CA GLY A 54 -21.16 32.74 -14.82
C GLY A 54 -20.78 33.97 -15.63
N PHE A 55 -19.63 34.62 -15.32
CA PHE A 55 -19.13 35.75 -16.09
C PHE A 55 -18.70 35.37 -17.51
N ALA A 56 -18.13 34.17 -17.71
CA ALA A 56 -17.80 33.67 -19.04
C ALA A 56 -19.07 33.49 -19.89
N ASP A 57 -20.12 32.89 -19.32
CA ASP A 57 -21.39 32.68 -20.00
C ASP A 57 -22.13 33.99 -20.30
N GLU A 58 -22.06 34.97 -19.39
CA GLU A 58 -22.69 36.27 -19.57
C GLU A 58 -21.93 37.16 -20.57
N GLN A 59 -20.59 37.11 -20.61
CA GLN A 59 -19.79 37.73 -21.67
C GLN A 59 -20.11 37.12 -23.04
N VAL A 60 -20.21 35.80 -23.13
CA VAL A 60 -20.58 35.11 -24.38
C VAL A 60 -21.98 35.51 -24.82
N ARG A 61 -22.94 35.58 -23.88
CA ARG A 61 -24.32 36.00 -24.17
C ARG A 61 -24.41 37.48 -24.57
N ALA A 62 -23.66 38.36 -23.92
CA ALA A 62 -23.58 39.78 -24.29
C ALA A 62 -22.90 39.99 -25.66
N MET A 63 -21.87 39.19 -25.97
CA MET A 63 -21.20 39.19 -27.27
C MET A 63 -22.14 38.74 -28.39
N LEU A 64 -22.91 37.66 -28.17
CA LEU A 64 -23.92 37.18 -29.11
C LEU A 64 -25.01 38.24 -29.36
N LYS A 65 -25.51 38.87 -28.29
CA LYS A 65 -26.55 39.91 -28.39
C LYS A 65 -26.03 41.17 -29.08
N GLY A 66 -24.76 41.53 -28.87
CA GLY A 66 -24.10 42.67 -29.52
C GLY A 66 -23.75 42.44 -31.00
N VAL A 67 -23.67 41.19 -31.46
CA VAL A 67 -23.54 40.81 -32.88
C VAL A 67 -24.91 40.83 -33.56
N GLU A 68 -25.96 40.37 -32.87
CA GLU A 68 -27.33 40.36 -33.38
C GLU A 68 -27.89 41.80 -33.54
N GLN A 69 -27.60 42.71 -32.60
CA GLN A 69 -28.01 44.12 -32.68
C GLN A 69 -27.24 44.95 -33.73
N ARG A 70 -26.05 44.51 -34.16
CA ARG A 70 -25.28 45.17 -35.23
C ARG A 70 -25.62 44.66 -36.63
N GLY A 71 -26.45 43.62 -36.73
CA GLY A 71 -26.83 42.99 -38.00
C GLY A 71 -27.99 43.65 -38.76
N THR A 72 -28.58 44.75 -38.28
CA THR A 72 -29.81 45.29 -38.88
C THR A 72 -29.66 46.53 -39.78
N GLU A 73 -28.48 47.16 -39.92
CA GLU A 73 -28.38 48.41 -40.69
C GLU A 73 -27.31 48.49 -41.81
N ASP A 74 -26.34 47.56 -41.91
CA ASP A 74 -25.32 47.65 -42.99
C ASP A 74 -24.96 46.27 -43.56
N GLY A 75 -25.95 45.65 -44.22
CA GLY A 75 -25.94 44.24 -44.56
C GLY A 75 -24.89 43.75 -45.57
N HIS A 76 -24.07 44.60 -46.23
CA HIS A 76 -23.22 44.14 -47.35
C HIS A 76 -21.76 44.60 -47.37
N ARG A 77 -21.27 45.48 -46.48
CA ARG A 77 -19.84 45.86 -46.41
C ARG A 77 -19.08 45.28 -45.22
N ILE A 78 -19.76 45.04 -44.09
CA ILE A 78 -19.16 44.51 -42.87
C ILE A 78 -18.69 43.06 -43.05
N ASP A 79 -19.35 42.32 -43.93
CA ASP A 79 -19.14 40.88 -44.12
C ASP A 79 -17.75 40.54 -44.67
N HIS A 80 -17.14 41.41 -45.48
CA HIS A 80 -15.81 41.14 -46.08
C HIS A 80 -14.66 41.45 -45.12
N GLU A 81 -14.77 42.52 -44.34
CA GLU A 81 -13.75 42.96 -43.41
C GLU A 81 -13.75 42.08 -42.15
N VAL A 82 -14.95 41.76 -41.62
CA VAL A 82 -15.12 40.81 -40.52
C VAL A 82 -14.67 39.40 -40.92
N ARG A 83 -14.94 38.95 -42.15
CA ARG A 83 -14.44 37.65 -42.63
C ARG A 83 -12.93 37.61 -42.78
N SER A 84 -12.30 38.71 -43.18
CA SER A 84 -10.84 38.80 -43.28
C SER A 84 -10.17 38.80 -41.89
N LEU A 85 -10.73 39.53 -40.92
CA LEU A 85 -10.25 39.56 -39.54
C LEU A 85 -10.51 38.23 -38.83
N LEU A 86 -11.66 37.59 -39.06
CA LEU A 86 -11.95 36.24 -38.54
C LEU A 86 -10.96 35.21 -39.10
N LEU A 87 -10.63 35.25 -40.39
CA LEU A 87 -9.63 34.35 -40.98
C LEU A 87 -8.21 34.60 -40.45
N GLU A 88 -7.88 35.84 -40.10
CA GLU A 88 -6.56 36.20 -39.56
C GLU A 88 -6.43 35.84 -38.07
N VAL A 89 -7.51 35.99 -37.31
CA VAL A 89 -7.64 35.50 -35.92
C VAL A 89 -7.65 33.97 -35.90
N GLU A 90 -8.39 33.31 -36.79
CA GLU A 90 -8.45 31.85 -36.90
C GLU A 90 -7.08 31.26 -37.28
N ARG A 91 -6.29 31.91 -38.14
CA ARG A 91 -4.91 31.50 -38.43
C ARG A 91 -3.97 31.69 -37.25
N ARG A 92 -4.13 32.75 -36.45
CA ARG A 92 -3.34 32.99 -35.23
C ARG A 92 -3.74 32.06 -34.08
N GLU A 93 -5.01 31.70 -33.97
CA GLU A 93 -5.55 30.80 -32.95
C GLU A 93 -5.32 29.33 -33.28
N ALA A 94 -5.42 28.92 -34.55
CA ALA A 94 -5.10 27.55 -34.97
C ALA A 94 -3.63 27.17 -34.70
N GLY A 95 -2.72 28.16 -34.73
CA GLY A 95 -1.31 27.98 -34.37
C GLY A 95 -1.05 27.86 -32.87
N ARG A 96 -1.79 28.61 -32.02
CA ARG A 96 -1.65 28.56 -30.55
C ARG A 96 -2.41 27.39 -29.92
N SER A 97 -3.59 27.07 -30.46
CA SER A 97 -4.45 25.96 -30.02
C SER A 97 -3.78 24.61 -30.26
N ARG A 98 -3.13 24.40 -31.42
CA ARG A 98 -2.38 23.15 -31.69
C ARG A 98 -1.21 22.93 -30.72
N ARG A 99 -0.54 24.00 -30.28
CA ARG A 99 0.57 23.92 -29.30
C ARG A 99 0.05 23.66 -27.88
N SER A 100 -1.03 24.33 -27.46
CA SER A 100 -1.62 24.11 -26.13
C SER A 100 -2.31 22.76 -26.00
N HIS A 101 -2.93 22.26 -27.08
CA HIS A 101 -3.55 20.94 -27.10
C HIS A 101 -2.47 19.86 -26.97
N ARG A 102 -1.37 19.93 -27.72
CA ARG A 102 -0.24 18.99 -27.57
C ARG A 102 0.37 19.00 -26.18
N LEU A 103 0.52 20.19 -25.57
CA LEU A 103 1.03 20.30 -24.20
C LEU A 103 0.07 19.68 -23.17
N ARG A 104 -1.23 19.92 -23.31
CA ARG A 104 -2.27 19.31 -22.45
C ARG A 104 -2.27 17.79 -22.55
N TRP A 105 -2.15 17.23 -23.76
CA TRP A 105 -2.04 15.78 -23.97
C TRP A 105 -0.74 15.20 -23.39
N ALA A 106 0.38 15.93 -23.49
CA ALA A 106 1.65 15.51 -22.89
C ALA A 106 1.57 15.45 -21.36
N ILE A 107 0.95 16.46 -20.72
CA ILE A 107 0.75 16.47 -19.26
C ILE A 107 -0.18 15.32 -18.83
N ALA A 108 -1.30 15.12 -19.53
CA ALA A 108 -2.21 14.02 -19.23
C ALA A 108 -1.50 12.66 -19.31
N ALA A 109 -0.71 12.42 -20.37
CA ALA A 109 0.08 11.20 -20.52
C ALA A 109 1.12 11.02 -19.39
N ALA A 110 1.79 12.09 -18.96
CA ALA A 110 2.75 12.03 -17.86
C ALA A 110 2.08 11.66 -16.53
N VAL A 111 0.93 12.27 -16.21
CA VAL A 111 0.16 11.97 -14.99
C VAL A 111 -0.34 10.54 -15.02
N THR A 112 -0.92 10.08 -16.13
CA THR A 112 -1.37 8.69 -16.27
C THR A 112 -0.21 7.71 -16.17
N GLY A 113 0.93 8.00 -16.79
CA GLY A 113 2.14 7.18 -16.68
C GLY A 113 2.63 7.07 -15.23
N MET A 114 2.67 8.19 -14.50
CA MET A 114 3.11 8.22 -13.10
C MET A 114 2.14 7.48 -12.17
N LEU A 115 0.82 7.61 -12.39
CA LEU A 115 -0.19 6.84 -11.66
C LEU A 115 -0.13 5.34 -12.01
N ALA A 116 0.11 4.99 -13.28
CA ALA A 116 0.25 3.60 -13.69
C ALA A 116 1.50 2.96 -13.08
N VAL A 117 2.63 3.67 -13.04
CA VAL A 117 3.87 3.20 -12.40
C VAL A 117 3.69 3.09 -10.89
N GLY A 118 3.07 4.08 -10.23
CA GLY A 118 2.78 4.04 -8.80
C GLY A 118 1.80 2.91 -8.44
N GLY A 119 0.75 2.74 -9.23
CA GLY A 119 -0.20 1.64 -9.09
C GLY A 119 0.45 0.28 -9.31
N TRP A 120 1.30 0.14 -10.33
CA TRP A 120 2.06 -1.09 -10.58
C TRP A 120 3.00 -1.45 -9.43
N TRP A 121 3.66 -0.45 -8.84
CA TRP A 121 4.56 -0.67 -7.71
C TRP A 121 3.81 -1.13 -6.46
N LEU A 122 2.61 -0.60 -6.21
CA LEU A 122 1.71 -1.02 -5.13
C LEU A 122 1.06 -2.40 -5.38
N LEU A 123 0.87 -2.76 -6.65
CA LEU A 123 0.29 -4.05 -7.06
C LEU A 123 1.34 -5.12 -7.32
N ARG A 124 2.62 -4.86 -7.03
CA ARG A 124 3.69 -5.83 -7.26
C ARG A 124 3.39 -7.08 -6.43
N PRO A 125 3.16 -8.25 -7.06
CA PRO A 125 2.85 -9.46 -6.31
C PRO A 125 4.05 -9.78 -5.42
N MET A 126 3.83 -9.74 -4.10
CA MET A 126 4.79 -10.28 -3.15
C MET A 126 4.84 -11.78 -3.36
N ASP A 127 6.00 -12.28 -3.77
CA ASP A 127 6.22 -13.72 -3.90
C ASP A 127 6.48 -14.30 -2.50
N LEU A 128 5.39 -14.42 -1.73
CA LEU A 128 5.43 -14.98 -0.37
C LEU A 128 5.98 -16.41 -0.35
N PRO A 129 5.69 -17.29 -1.33
CA PRO A 129 6.34 -18.60 -1.38
C PRO A 129 7.86 -18.52 -1.50
N ARG A 130 8.39 -17.61 -2.33
CA ARG A 130 9.83 -17.37 -2.41
C ARG A 130 10.39 -16.89 -1.07
N LEU A 131 9.75 -15.90 -0.44
CA LEU A 131 10.18 -15.42 0.88
C LEU A 131 10.09 -16.51 1.95
N ALA A 132 9.09 -17.39 1.89
CA ALA A 132 8.97 -18.53 2.80
C ALA A 132 10.16 -19.50 2.66
N ALA A 133 10.67 -19.70 1.43
CA ALA A 133 11.86 -20.52 1.19
C ALA A 133 13.13 -19.85 1.70
N GLU A 134 13.25 -18.52 1.54
CA GLU A 134 14.42 -17.74 1.97
C GLU A 134 14.50 -17.59 3.50
N PHE A 135 13.36 -17.35 4.14
CA PHE A 135 13.27 -17.17 5.59
C PHE A 135 12.96 -18.48 6.34
N GLY A 136 12.78 -19.60 5.64
CA GLY A 136 12.58 -20.90 6.27
C GLY A 136 13.79 -21.30 7.13
N VAL A 137 13.55 -21.69 8.38
CA VAL A 137 14.60 -22.15 9.30
C VAL A 137 14.55 -23.67 9.40
N GLN A 138 15.69 -24.31 9.16
CA GLN A 138 15.85 -25.73 9.49
C GLN A 138 16.24 -25.86 10.95
N GLU A 139 15.42 -26.56 11.73
CA GLU A 139 15.69 -26.82 13.15
C GLU A 139 16.63 -28.00 13.30
N ALA A 140 17.60 -27.89 14.21
CA ALA A 140 18.47 -29.01 14.57
C ALA A 140 17.68 -30.10 15.32
N PRO A 141 18.07 -31.38 15.18
CA PRO A 141 17.56 -32.44 16.05
C PRO A 141 17.90 -32.16 17.52
N LEU A 142 17.13 -32.76 18.43
CA LEU A 142 17.49 -32.73 19.85
C LEU A 142 18.77 -33.55 20.09
N PRO A 143 19.59 -33.17 21.10
CA PRO A 143 20.72 -34.00 21.51
C PRO A 143 20.24 -35.39 21.92
N VAL A 144 20.74 -36.42 21.24
CA VAL A 144 20.43 -37.83 21.52
C VAL A 144 21.14 -38.26 22.81
N PHE A 145 20.40 -38.84 23.76
CA PHE A 145 20.96 -39.37 24.99
C PHE A 145 20.98 -40.91 24.94
N MET A 146 22.16 -41.48 24.72
CA MET A 146 22.38 -42.93 24.71
C MET A 146 21.95 -43.56 26.04
N SER A 147 20.72 -44.09 26.08
CA SER A 147 20.17 -44.81 27.23
C SER A 147 19.82 -46.23 26.80
N ALA A 148 20.27 -47.22 27.59
CA ALA A 148 20.31 -48.63 27.20
C ALA A 148 18.97 -49.38 27.34
N GLU A 149 17.91 -48.72 27.79
CA GLU A 149 16.59 -49.32 27.98
C GLU A 149 15.60 -48.78 26.94
N ARG A 150 14.85 -49.67 26.28
CA ARG A 150 13.73 -49.40 25.32
C ARG A 150 12.58 -48.64 26.00
N SER A 151 12.87 -47.44 26.44
CA SER A 151 11.94 -46.45 26.93
C SER A 151 11.49 -45.59 25.75
N SER A 152 10.36 -44.87 25.88
CA SER A 152 9.89 -43.89 24.89
C SER A 152 10.95 -42.86 24.48
N ARG A 153 12.01 -42.69 25.28
CA ARG A 153 13.17 -41.87 24.96
C ARG A 153 14.01 -42.43 23.81
N VAL A 154 14.19 -43.75 23.74
CA VAL A 154 14.95 -44.39 22.66
C VAL A 154 14.23 -44.22 21.32
N VAL A 155 12.92 -44.40 21.30
CA VAL A 155 12.12 -44.20 20.07
C VAL A 155 12.14 -42.73 19.64
N LEU A 156 12.11 -41.78 20.59
CA LEU A 156 12.29 -40.36 20.27
C LEU A 156 13.68 -40.07 19.70
N ASP A 157 14.73 -40.65 20.28
CA ASP A 157 16.10 -40.49 19.79
C ASP A 157 16.27 -41.05 18.38
N GLU A 158 15.71 -42.24 18.11
CA GLU A 158 15.65 -42.84 16.76
C GLU A 158 14.88 -41.93 15.79
N ALA A 159 13.75 -41.36 16.21
CA ALA A 159 12.99 -40.42 15.40
C ALA A 159 13.78 -39.13 15.09
N MET A 160 14.51 -38.60 16.06
CA MET A 160 15.36 -37.41 15.88
C MET A 160 16.54 -37.71 14.96
N GLN A 161 17.12 -38.90 15.05
CA GLN A 161 18.16 -39.36 14.14
C GLN A 161 17.62 -39.51 12.71
N ALA A 162 16.46 -40.14 12.52
CA ALA A 162 15.80 -40.25 11.22
C ALA A 162 15.46 -38.87 10.63
N TYR A 163 14.98 -37.93 11.45
CA TYR A 163 14.74 -36.54 11.07
C TYR A 163 16.02 -35.85 10.57
N ASP A 164 17.13 -36.00 11.29
CA ASP A 164 18.43 -35.41 10.95
C ASP A 164 18.98 -35.97 9.63
N MET A 165 18.82 -37.29 9.42
CA MET A 165 19.22 -37.98 8.19
C MET A 165 18.31 -37.68 6.99
N GLY A 166 17.21 -36.95 7.18
CA GLY A 166 16.24 -36.67 6.12
C GLY A 166 15.33 -37.85 5.77
N HIS A 167 15.28 -38.88 6.61
CA HIS A 167 14.38 -40.03 6.45
C HIS A 167 12.97 -39.68 6.93
N ASP A 168 12.27 -38.82 6.18
CA ASP A 168 11.00 -38.22 6.59
C ASP A 168 9.90 -39.24 6.93
N ALA A 169 9.75 -40.29 6.12
CA ALA A 169 8.72 -41.31 6.33
C ALA A 169 8.98 -42.09 7.63
N GLU A 170 10.22 -42.54 7.83
CA GLU A 170 10.65 -43.25 9.03
C GLU A 170 10.48 -42.37 10.29
N ALA A 171 10.86 -41.09 10.20
CA ALA A 171 10.69 -40.15 11.31
C ALA A 171 9.20 -39.98 11.68
N LEU A 172 8.30 -39.88 10.71
CA LEU A 172 6.85 -39.79 10.98
C LEU A 172 6.30 -41.06 11.61
N ASP A 173 6.71 -42.22 11.12
CA ASP A 173 6.27 -43.52 11.67
C ASP A 173 6.71 -43.64 13.14
N LEU A 174 7.99 -43.35 13.44
CA LEU A 174 8.51 -43.38 14.81
C LEU A 174 7.84 -42.35 15.73
N LEU A 175 7.55 -41.14 15.22
CA LEU A 175 6.85 -40.09 15.99
C LEU A 175 5.38 -40.45 16.28
N ALA A 176 4.72 -41.21 15.39
CA ALA A 176 3.33 -41.63 15.57
C ALA A 176 3.15 -42.65 16.71
N ASP A 177 4.19 -43.44 17.00
CA ASP A 177 4.19 -44.43 18.09
C ASP A 177 4.42 -43.81 19.49
N LEU A 178 4.81 -42.53 19.55
CA LEU A 178 5.06 -41.81 20.79
C LEU A 178 3.80 -41.14 21.35
N SER A 179 3.75 -41.00 22.67
CA SER A 179 2.70 -40.20 23.33
C SER A 179 2.78 -38.74 22.87
N THR A 180 1.62 -38.14 22.57
CA THR A 180 1.53 -36.75 22.13
C THR A 180 2.12 -35.80 23.17
N SER A 181 3.20 -35.13 22.81
CA SER A 181 3.89 -34.11 23.59
C SER A 181 4.24 -32.92 22.70
N ASP A 182 4.58 -31.77 23.28
CA ASP A 182 4.96 -30.59 22.48
C ASP A 182 6.15 -30.88 21.56
N THR A 183 7.13 -31.67 22.02
CA THR A 183 8.26 -32.12 21.19
C THR A 183 7.78 -32.95 20.01
N VAL A 184 6.93 -33.96 20.25
CA VAL A 184 6.43 -34.85 19.19
C VAL A 184 5.59 -34.07 18.17
N LEU A 185 4.73 -33.16 18.64
CA LEU A 185 3.95 -32.28 17.76
C LEU A 185 4.86 -31.39 16.93
N PHE A 186 5.88 -30.79 17.55
CA PHE A 186 6.77 -29.84 16.88
C PHE A 186 7.57 -30.52 15.77
N TYR A 187 8.22 -31.64 16.06
CA TYR A 187 9.01 -32.34 15.05
C TYR A 187 8.13 -33.04 13.99
N THR A 188 6.93 -33.52 14.34
CA THR A 188 5.95 -33.97 13.34
C THR A 188 5.61 -32.85 12.37
N ALA A 189 5.36 -31.63 12.87
CA ALA A 189 5.08 -30.47 12.03
C ALA A 189 6.25 -30.13 11.09
N LEU A 190 7.50 -30.15 11.58
CA LEU A 190 8.67 -29.87 10.77
C LEU A 190 8.86 -30.89 9.63
N VAL A 191 8.70 -32.18 9.92
CA VAL A 191 8.79 -33.23 8.90
C VAL A 191 7.69 -33.09 7.84
N ARG A 192 6.46 -32.80 8.27
CA ARG A 192 5.34 -32.52 7.36
C ARG A 192 5.60 -31.30 6.49
N MET A 193 6.12 -30.22 7.08
CA MET A 193 6.51 -29.04 6.32
C MET A 193 7.59 -29.38 5.28
N ARG A 194 8.63 -30.14 5.63
CA ARG A 194 9.70 -30.53 4.70
C ARG A 194 9.18 -31.35 3.52
N THR A 195 8.19 -32.21 3.75
CA THR A 195 7.56 -33.06 2.72
C THR A 195 6.42 -32.37 1.95
N GLY A 196 6.14 -31.10 2.23
CA GLY A 196 5.06 -30.33 1.58
C GLY A 196 3.65 -30.67 2.07
N GLN A 197 3.53 -31.48 3.13
CA GLN A 197 2.27 -31.77 3.79
C GLN A 197 1.80 -30.59 4.66
N ASP A 198 0.51 -30.59 5.02
CA ASP A 198 -0.05 -29.62 5.96
C ASP A 198 0.33 -29.96 7.40
N ALA A 199 0.84 -28.95 8.11
CA ALA A 199 1.31 -29.04 9.49
C ALA A 199 0.59 -28.03 10.40
N ALA A 200 -0.45 -27.36 9.90
CA ALA A 200 -1.14 -26.31 10.62
C ALA A 200 -1.73 -26.81 11.95
N ALA A 201 -2.34 -28.00 11.95
CA ALA A 201 -3.00 -28.55 13.14
C ALA A 201 -2.01 -28.80 14.29
N GLU A 202 -0.85 -29.40 14.01
CA GLU A 202 0.19 -29.66 15.01
C GLU A 202 0.77 -28.35 15.57
N LEU A 203 1.04 -27.37 14.71
CA LEU A 203 1.56 -26.07 15.11
C LEU A 203 0.53 -25.29 15.94
N ASP A 204 -0.73 -25.25 15.51
CA ASP A 204 -1.81 -24.55 16.21
C ASP A 204 -2.06 -25.17 17.60
N ALA A 205 -1.89 -26.49 17.74
CA ALA A 205 -1.98 -27.19 19.03
C ALA A 205 -0.88 -26.78 20.03
N ILE A 206 0.33 -26.47 19.54
CA ILE A 206 1.45 -25.96 20.37
C ILE A 206 1.22 -24.48 20.70
N ILE A 207 0.81 -23.67 19.72
CA ILE A 207 0.56 -22.24 19.87
C ILE A 207 -0.49 -21.96 20.95
N ALA A 208 -1.52 -22.82 21.03
CA ALA A 208 -2.57 -22.77 22.05
C ALA A 208 -2.08 -23.02 23.49
N ARG A 209 -0.79 -23.37 23.71
CA ARG A 209 -0.18 -23.65 25.02
C ARG A 209 0.91 -22.59 25.34
N PRO A 210 0.57 -21.51 26.07
CA PRO A 210 1.50 -20.41 26.38
C PRO A 210 2.75 -20.78 27.18
N GLY A 211 2.75 -21.95 27.83
CA GLY A 211 3.92 -22.46 28.57
C GLY A 211 4.82 -23.37 27.75
N SER A 212 4.49 -23.65 26.49
CA SER A 212 5.29 -24.56 25.67
C SER A 212 6.65 -23.94 25.37
N PRO A 213 7.77 -24.68 25.55
CA PRO A 213 9.08 -24.19 25.12
C PRO A 213 9.17 -24.01 23.60
N TYR A 214 8.24 -24.61 22.83
CA TYR A 214 8.16 -24.51 21.38
C TYR A 214 7.19 -23.45 20.89
N GLN A 215 6.47 -22.73 21.77
CA GLN A 215 5.40 -21.81 21.34
C GLN A 215 5.89 -20.77 20.33
N ALA A 216 6.98 -20.07 20.66
CA ALA A 216 7.56 -19.05 19.78
C ALA A 216 8.02 -19.64 18.44
N LYS A 217 8.70 -20.80 18.49
CA LYS A 217 9.13 -21.50 17.27
C LYS A 217 7.93 -21.95 16.42
N ALA A 218 6.87 -22.46 17.05
CA ALA A 218 5.67 -22.90 16.36
C ALA A 218 4.95 -21.74 15.68
N LEU A 219 4.84 -20.56 16.32
CA LEU A 219 4.33 -19.34 15.70
C LEU A 219 5.11 -18.97 14.43
N TYR A 220 6.45 -19.05 14.51
CA TYR A 220 7.31 -18.78 13.37
C TYR A 220 7.08 -19.74 12.21
N HIS A 221 7.13 -21.04 12.47
CA HIS A 221 6.89 -22.06 11.45
C HIS A 221 5.48 -22.00 10.87
N ARG A 222 4.48 -21.63 11.70
CA ARG A 222 3.10 -21.41 11.25
C ARG A 222 2.97 -20.21 10.30
N MET A 223 3.73 -19.15 10.56
CA MET A 223 3.84 -17.98 9.68
C MET A 223 4.50 -18.37 8.36
N ILE A 224 5.62 -19.10 8.38
CA ILE A 224 6.30 -19.58 7.17
C ILE A 224 5.38 -20.49 6.34
N LEU A 225 4.62 -21.39 6.99
CA LEU A 225 3.63 -22.23 6.32
C LEU A 225 2.53 -21.39 5.65
N ALA A 226 2.04 -20.34 6.31
CA ALA A 226 1.06 -19.42 5.73
C ALA A 226 1.62 -18.68 4.50
N MET A 227 2.87 -18.21 4.56
CA MET A 227 3.55 -17.58 3.43
C MET A 227 3.73 -18.54 2.25
N ARG A 228 4.10 -19.80 2.51
CA ARG A 228 4.22 -20.84 1.47
C ARG A 228 2.90 -21.10 0.76
N ASN A 229 1.79 -21.01 1.49
CA ASN A 229 0.44 -21.17 0.97
C ASN A 229 -0.13 -19.86 0.38
N SER A 230 0.69 -18.81 0.25
CA SER A 230 0.29 -17.47 -0.22
C SER A 230 -0.81 -16.80 0.62
N ASP A 231 -0.99 -17.18 1.88
CA ASP A 231 -1.93 -16.55 2.81
C ASP A 231 -1.27 -15.36 3.52
N ALA A 232 -1.23 -14.22 2.81
CA ALA A 232 -0.60 -12.99 3.27
C ALA A 232 -1.21 -12.47 4.58
N ALA A 233 -2.54 -12.55 4.72
CA ALA A 233 -3.25 -12.00 5.87
C ALA A 233 -2.96 -12.78 7.14
N LEU A 234 -2.91 -14.11 7.05
CA LEU A 234 -2.52 -14.96 8.17
C LEU A 234 -1.05 -14.77 8.54
N ALA A 235 -0.17 -14.73 7.54
CA ALA A 235 1.26 -14.55 7.77
C ALA A 235 1.56 -13.22 8.48
N GLU A 236 0.98 -12.11 8.00
CA GLU A 236 1.14 -10.80 8.63
C GLU A 236 0.61 -10.78 10.07
N ARG A 237 -0.57 -11.38 10.31
CA ARG A 237 -1.13 -11.48 11.66
C ARG A 237 -0.21 -12.24 12.61
N LEU A 238 0.32 -13.39 12.18
CA LEU A 238 1.24 -14.19 12.97
C LEU A 238 2.58 -13.47 13.20
N TRP A 239 3.06 -12.73 12.21
CA TRP A 239 4.24 -11.88 12.35
C TRP A 239 4.04 -10.81 13.44
N ARG A 240 2.92 -10.08 13.43
CA ARG A 240 2.61 -9.07 14.47
C ARG A 240 2.53 -9.68 15.87
N ILE A 241 1.92 -10.85 16.01
CA ILE A 241 1.86 -11.57 17.30
C ILE A 241 3.26 -11.87 17.83
N GLN A 242 4.18 -12.31 16.96
CA GLN A 242 5.54 -12.65 17.36
C GLN A 242 6.37 -11.44 17.78
N LEU A 243 6.12 -10.24 17.22
CA LEU A 243 6.80 -9.00 17.65
C LEU A 243 6.50 -8.62 19.11
N ALA A 244 5.34 -9.03 19.63
CA ALA A 244 4.98 -8.80 21.02
C ALA A 244 5.68 -9.78 22.00
N LEU A 245 6.32 -10.84 21.49
CA LEU A 245 6.97 -11.84 22.34
C LEU A 245 8.40 -11.40 22.72
N PRO A 246 8.69 -11.22 24.02
CA PRO A 246 10.03 -10.88 24.44
C PRO A 246 10.99 -12.04 24.16
N ARG A 247 12.18 -11.72 23.61
CA ARG A 247 13.26 -12.68 23.32
C ARG A 247 12.84 -13.82 22.37
N HIS A 248 12.13 -13.48 21.30
CA HIS A 248 11.83 -14.43 20.24
C HIS A 248 13.13 -14.99 19.62
N PRO A 249 13.28 -16.32 19.44
CA PRO A 249 14.52 -16.91 18.90
C PRO A 249 14.84 -16.48 17.46
N TYR A 250 13.85 -15.94 16.75
CA TYR A 250 13.95 -15.48 15.37
C TYR A 250 13.68 -13.99 15.19
N SER A 251 13.91 -13.16 16.21
CA SER A 251 13.64 -11.71 16.15
C SER A 251 14.32 -11.02 14.97
N GLU A 252 15.62 -11.28 14.74
CA GLU A 252 16.37 -10.69 13.63
C GLU A 252 15.76 -11.06 12.26
N ARG A 253 15.26 -12.28 12.11
CA ARG A 253 14.60 -12.73 10.87
C ARG A 253 13.22 -12.08 10.69
N LEU A 254 12.48 -11.87 11.77
CA LEU A 254 11.18 -11.19 11.72
C LEU A 254 11.35 -9.72 11.30
N GLU A 255 12.41 -9.05 11.76
CA GLU A 255 12.76 -7.69 11.37
C GLU A 255 13.19 -7.63 9.89
N ALA A 256 14.06 -8.54 9.46
CA ALA A 256 14.47 -8.64 8.06
C ALA A 256 13.30 -8.95 7.13
N LEU A 257 12.39 -9.84 7.54
CA LEU A 257 11.18 -10.16 6.77
C LEU A 257 10.29 -8.91 6.59
N ALA A 258 10.16 -8.08 7.62
CA ALA A 258 9.38 -6.85 7.55
C ALA A 258 9.94 -5.84 6.54
N ALA A 259 11.26 -5.79 6.38
CA ALA A 259 11.91 -4.95 5.38
C ALA A 259 11.59 -5.39 3.94
N GLU A 260 11.49 -6.71 3.71
CA GLU A 260 11.17 -7.29 2.39
C GLU A 260 9.68 -7.22 2.06
N THR A 261 8.81 -7.40 3.05
CA THR A 261 7.35 -7.39 2.86
C THR A 261 6.73 -5.99 2.97
N GLY A 262 7.44 -5.04 3.59
CA GLY A 262 6.89 -3.72 3.94
C GLY A 262 5.85 -3.76 5.06
N TRP A 263 5.75 -4.87 5.80
CA TRP A 263 4.85 -5.00 6.95
C TRP A 263 5.23 -4.01 8.04
N LYS A 264 4.20 -3.38 8.63
CA LYS A 264 4.36 -2.37 9.68
C LYS A 264 3.85 -2.91 11.02
N PRO A 265 4.58 -2.64 12.12
CA PRO A 265 4.16 -3.03 13.47
C PRO A 265 2.84 -2.36 13.87
#